data_AF-A0A0T6W6Q3-F1
#
_entry.id   AF-A0A0T6W6Q3-F1
#
_cell.length_a   1.000
_cell.length_b   1.000
_cell.length_c   1.000
_cell.angle_alpha   90.00
_cell.angle_beta   90.00
_cell.angle_gamma   90.00
#
_symmetry.space_group_name_H-M   'P 1'
#
loop_
_entity.id
_entity.type
_entity.pdbx_description
1 polymer ?
#
loop_
_entity_poly.entity_id
_entity_poly.type
_entity_poly.pdbx_seq_one_letter_code
_entity_poly.pdbx_strand_id
1 'polypeptide(L)'
;MPQTPAPRPDKRRKSLLILEFSSLAVLLVSMGWFSNLSSAGNPVHPVWLLVPAVASLGVFLSFIGLMYLRWVASVSDDRRTRHRIIFTLLTLTLLGVWVYGIANTWLSLTASQ
;
A
#
# COMPACT_ATOMS: atom_id res chain seq x y z
N MET A 1 39.54 -12.25 -33.05
CA MET A 1 39.23 -11.95 -31.63
C MET A 1 37.72 -11.91 -31.48
N PRO A 2 37.11 -12.70 -30.58
CA PRO A 2 35.66 -12.68 -30.42
C PRO A 2 35.23 -11.42 -29.67
N GLN A 3 34.30 -10.67 -30.25
CA GLN A 3 33.74 -9.44 -29.69
C GLN A 3 32.77 -9.83 -28.54
N THR A 4 33.12 -9.48 -27.30
CA THR A 4 32.25 -9.67 -26.14
C THR A 4 31.12 -8.64 -26.20
N PRO A 5 29.83 -9.03 -26.19
CA PRO A 5 28.74 -8.05 -26.26
C PRO A 5 28.69 -7.24 -24.96
N ALA A 6 28.68 -5.91 -25.08
CA ALA A 6 28.58 -4.99 -23.96
C ALA A 6 27.31 -5.23 -23.14
N PRO A 7 27.37 -5.15 -21.78
CA PRO A 7 26.22 -5.41 -20.93
C PRO A 7 25.15 -4.33 -21.17
N ARG A 8 23.98 -4.75 -21.65
CA ARG A 8 22.83 -3.85 -21.84
C ARG A 8 22.38 -3.32 -20.48
N PRO A 9 22.09 -2.02 -20.34
CA PRO A 9 21.62 -1.46 -19.08
C PRO A 9 20.22 -2.02 -18.75
N ASP A 10 20.16 -2.89 -17.75
CA ASP A 10 18.93 -3.54 -17.30
C ASP A 10 17.98 -2.52 -16.67
N LYS A 11 17.01 -2.02 -17.45
CA LYS A 11 15.95 -1.09 -17.01
C LYS A 11 15.20 -1.56 -15.75
N ARG A 12 15.21 -2.88 -15.46
CA ARG A 12 14.60 -3.47 -14.27
C ARG A 12 15.28 -3.05 -12.96
N ARG A 13 16.59 -2.80 -12.96
CA ARG A 13 17.31 -2.33 -11.76
C ARG A 13 16.84 -0.95 -11.30
N LYS A 14 16.60 -0.03 -12.23
CA LYS A 14 16.09 1.32 -11.92
C LYS A 14 14.71 1.29 -11.26
N SER A 15 13.82 0.43 -11.75
CA SER A 15 12.46 0.32 -11.19
C SER A 15 12.45 -0.31 -9.80
N LEU A 16 13.33 -1.30 -9.56
CA LEU A 16 13.54 -1.89 -8.24
C LEU A 16 14.07 -0.87 -7.22
N LEU A 17 15.02 -0.03 -7.62
CA LEU A 17 15.56 1.03 -6.77
C LEU A 17 14.51 2.10 -6.42
N ILE A 18 13.76 2.57 -7.42
CA ILE A 18 12.68 3.57 -7.18
C ILE A 18 11.64 3.02 -6.20
N LEU A 19 11.35 1.71 -6.28
CA LEU A 19 10.42 1.05 -5.38
C LEU A 19 10.97 0.91 -3.95
N GLU A 20 12.23 0.49 -3.78
CA GLU A 20 12.89 0.44 -2.46
C GLU A 20 12.88 1.82 -1.78
N PHE A 21 13.27 2.87 -2.52
CA PHE A 21 13.31 4.22 -1.99
C PHE A 21 11.93 4.80 -1.69
N SER A 22 10.92 4.47 -2.50
CA SER A 22 9.52 4.88 -2.24
C SER A 22 8.95 4.19 -1.00
N SER A 23 9.27 2.90 -0.80
CA SER A 23 8.89 2.14 0.39
C SER A 23 9.55 2.71 1.65
N LEU A 24 10.83 3.09 1.57
CA LEU A 24 11.56 3.74 2.67
C LEU A 24 10.98 5.11 3.00
N ALA A 25 10.62 5.91 2.00
CA ALA A 25 10.02 7.23 2.19
C ALA A 25 8.66 7.12 2.92
N VAL A 26 7.79 6.18 2.51
CA VAL A 26 6.50 5.96 3.16
C VAL A 26 6.67 5.45 4.60
N LEU A 27 7.64 4.56 4.85
CA LEU A 27 7.95 4.06 6.19
C LEU A 27 8.40 5.18 7.13
N LEU A 28 9.31 6.06 6.68
CA LEU A 28 9.82 7.19 7.47
C LEU A 28 8.71 8.21 7.78
N VAL A 29 7.87 8.52 6.81
CA VAL A 29 6.70 9.40 7.01
C VAL A 29 5.73 8.80 8.03
N SER A 30 5.50 7.48 7.98
CA SER A 30 4.67 6.77 8.95
C SER A 30 5.23 6.84 10.37
N MET A 31 6.53 6.61 10.55
CA MET A 31 7.18 6.67 11.86
C MET A 31 7.14 8.08 12.47
N GLY A 32 7.38 9.13 11.66
CA GLY A 32 7.35 10.53 12.14
C GLY A 32 5.94 11.04 12.45
N TRP A 33 4.92 10.55 11.73
CA TRP A 33 3.52 10.91 12.01
C TRP A 33 2.99 10.22 13.28
N PHE A 34 3.35 8.95 13.48
CA PHE A 34 2.92 8.16 14.63
C PHE A 34 3.50 8.67 15.96
N SER A 35 4.74 9.16 15.98
CA SER A 35 5.35 9.77 17.17
C SER A 35 4.64 11.07 17.59
N ASN A 36 4.10 11.82 16.63
CA ASN A 36 3.40 13.07 16.90
C ASN A 36 2.00 12.85 17.52
N LEU A 37 1.29 11.79 17.12
CA LEU A 37 -0.02 11.45 17.71
C LEU A 37 0.09 10.91 19.15
N SER A 38 1.17 10.21 19.49
CA SER A 38 1.36 9.63 20.83
C SER A 38 1.53 10.67 21.95
N SER A 39 1.84 11.94 21.62
CA SER A 39 2.09 12.99 22.61
C SER A 39 0.82 13.74 23.07
N ALA A 40 -0.34 13.53 22.43
CA ALA A 40 -1.44 14.50 22.53
C ALA A 40 -2.50 14.26 23.63
N GLY A 41 -2.45 13.17 24.42
CA GLY A 41 -3.14 13.03 25.73
C GLY A 41 -4.64 13.38 25.84
N ASN A 42 -5.41 13.40 24.75
CA ASN A 42 -6.77 13.97 24.71
C ASN A 42 -7.83 12.88 24.42
N PRO A 43 -8.96 12.79 25.13
CA PRO A 43 -10.05 11.85 24.84
C PRO A 43 -10.51 11.97 23.37
N VAL A 44 -10.35 10.87 22.63
CA VAL A 44 -10.57 10.83 21.19
C VAL A 44 -12.06 10.71 20.90
N HIS A 45 -12.65 11.80 20.39
CA HIS A 45 -14.02 11.78 19.87
C HIS A 45 -14.11 10.80 18.69
N PRO A 46 -15.16 9.97 18.54
CA PRO A 46 -15.23 8.94 17.47
C PRO A 46 -15.00 9.48 16.06
N VAL A 47 -15.40 10.74 15.81
CA VAL A 47 -15.19 11.45 14.54
C VAL A 47 -13.70 11.61 14.18
N TRP A 48 -12.81 11.67 15.17
CA TRP A 48 -11.37 11.75 14.94
C TRP A 48 -10.80 10.49 14.29
N LEU A 49 -11.50 9.35 14.29
CA LEU A 49 -11.07 8.14 13.60
C LEU A 49 -11.11 8.24 12.07
N LEU A 50 -11.80 9.25 11.52
CA LEU A 50 -11.74 9.51 10.07
C LEU A 50 -10.32 9.86 9.64
N VAL A 51 -9.54 10.55 10.48
CA VAL A 51 -8.16 10.95 10.15
C VAL A 51 -7.24 9.72 9.96
N PRO A 52 -7.10 8.80 10.94
CA PRO A 52 -6.32 7.58 10.75
C PRO A 52 -6.95 6.63 9.72
N ALA A 53 -8.28 6.58 9.58
CA ALA A 53 -8.93 5.78 8.54
C ALA A 53 -8.52 6.26 7.13
N VAL A 54 -8.63 7.56 6.84
CA VAL A 54 -8.24 8.16 5.56
C VAL A 54 -6.75 8.01 5.31
N ALA A 55 -5.91 8.23 6.33
CA ALA A 55 -4.47 8.02 6.22
C ALA A 55 -4.13 6.57 5.87
N SER A 56 -4.76 5.60 6.55
CA SER A 56 -4.56 4.17 6.28
C SER A 56 -5.04 3.79 4.87
N LEU A 57 -6.17 4.34 4.41
CA LEU A 57 -6.70 4.12 3.07
C LEU A 57 -5.72 4.61 1.99
N GLY A 58 -5.15 5.81 2.17
CA GLY A 58 -4.16 6.36 1.25
C GLY A 58 -2.91 5.49 1.11
N VAL A 59 -2.38 5.01 2.23
CA VAL A 59 -1.23 4.07 2.23
C VAL A 59 -1.60 2.75 1.58
N PHE A 60 -2.79 2.23 1.88
CA PHE A 60 -3.28 0.96 1.36
C PHE A 60 -3.49 0.98 -0.15
N LEU A 61 -4.14 2.03 -0.68
CA LEU A 61 -4.30 2.24 -2.12
C LEU A 61 -2.95 2.40 -2.82
N SER A 62 -2.00 3.13 -2.20
CA SER A 62 -0.65 3.30 -2.74
C SER A 62 0.09 1.96 -2.82
N PHE A 63 -0.03 1.13 -1.78
CA PHE A 63 0.55 -0.21 -1.74
C PHE A 63 -0.04 -1.12 -2.82
N ILE A 64 -1.37 -1.16 -2.93
CA ILE A 64 -2.09 -1.94 -3.96
C ILE A 64 -1.70 -1.45 -5.36
N GLY A 65 -1.69 -0.13 -5.61
CA GLY A 65 -1.31 0.43 -6.90
C GLY A 65 0.12 0.06 -7.33
N LEU A 66 1.09 0.15 -6.41
CA LEU A 66 2.47 -0.27 -6.67
C LEU A 66 2.57 -1.77 -6.93
N MET A 67 1.81 -2.58 -6.19
CA MET A 67 1.77 -4.02 -6.40
C MET A 67 1.17 -4.37 -7.78
N TYR A 68 0.13 -3.66 -8.22
CA TYR A 68 -0.47 -3.83 -9.55
C TYR A 68 0.54 -3.55 -10.67
N LEU A 69 1.24 -2.42 -10.59
CA LEU A 69 2.25 -2.04 -11.57
C LEU A 69 3.40 -3.05 -11.62
N ARG A 70 3.76 -3.63 -10.48
CA ARG A 70 4.87 -4.58 -10.35
C ARG A 70 4.52 -6.02 -10.71
N TRP A 71 3.27 -6.44 -10.55
CA TRP A 71 2.87 -7.85 -10.73
C TRP A 71 1.94 -8.09 -11.92
N VAL A 72 1.10 -7.12 -12.28
CA VAL A 72 0.14 -7.26 -13.39
C VAL A 72 0.62 -6.53 -14.63
N ALA A 73 1.08 -5.28 -14.48
CA ALA A 73 1.45 -4.47 -15.63
C ALA A 73 2.77 -4.92 -16.29
N SER A 74 3.67 -5.56 -15.54
CA SER A 74 5.00 -6.00 -16.01
C SER A 74 5.04 -7.40 -16.66
N VAL A 75 3.90 -8.09 -16.77
CA VAL A 75 3.79 -9.44 -17.35
C VAL A 75 3.25 -9.35 -18.78
N SER A 76 3.85 -10.09 -19.72
CA SER A 76 3.48 -10.15 -21.14
C SER A 76 2.16 -10.91 -21.38
N ASP A 77 1.48 -10.58 -22.50
CA ASP A 77 0.03 -10.71 -22.70
C ASP A 77 -0.61 -12.08 -22.40
N ASP A 78 0.07 -13.19 -22.67
CA ASP A 78 -0.56 -14.52 -22.58
C ASP A 78 -0.93 -14.95 -21.14
N ARG A 79 -0.30 -14.36 -20.10
CA ARG A 79 -0.63 -14.64 -18.68
C ARG A 79 -1.16 -13.44 -17.91
N ARG A 80 -1.30 -12.29 -18.59
CA ARG A 80 -1.66 -11.01 -17.98
C ARG A 80 -3.07 -11.02 -17.40
N THR A 81 -4.02 -11.62 -18.11
CA THR A 81 -5.43 -11.70 -17.71
C THR A 81 -5.61 -12.50 -16.42
N ARG A 82 -4.92 -13.64 -16.29
CA ARG A 82 -4.97 -14.47 -15.07
C ARG A 82 -4.38 -13.75 -13.86
N HIS A 83 -3.25 -13.05 -14.03
CA HIS A 83 -2.65 -12.26 -12.95
C HIS A 83 -3.55 -11.09 -12.53
N ARG A 84 -4.20 -10.43 -13.51
CA ARG A 84 -5.19 -9.39 -13.24
C ARG A 84 -6.36 -9.92 -12.42
N ILE A 85 -6.94 -11.07 -12.77
CA ILE A 85 -8.08 -11.65 -12.05
C ILE A 85 -7.70 -11.94 -10.59
N ILE A 86 -6.59 -12.64 -10.35
CA ILE A 86 -6.12 -12.97 -9.00
C ILE A 86 -5.85 -11.70 -8.20
N PHE A 87 -5.20 -10.71 -8.81
CA PHE A 87 -4.91 -9.44 -8.18
C PHE A 87 -6.19 -8.66 -7.81
N THR A 88 -7.18 -8.66 -8.70
CA THR A 88 -8.46 -7.98 -8.46
C THR A 88 -9.22 -8.65 -7.32
N LEU A 89 -9.25 -9.99 -7.28
CA LEU A 89 -9.86 -10.76 -6.20
C LEU A 89 -9.19 -10.45 -4.85
N LEU A 90 -7.85 -10.44 -4.83
CA LEU A 90 -7.06 -10.09 -3.65
C LEU A 90 -7.32 -8.66 -3.19
N THR A 91 -7.35 -7.70 -4.12
CA THR A 91 -7.62 -6.29 -3.81
C THR A 91 -9.01 -6.13 -3.19
N LEU A 92 -10.00 -6.80 -3.76
CA LEU A 92 -11.38 -6.75 -3.28
C LEU A 92 -11.51 -7.32 -1.86
N THR A 93 -10.85 -8.45 -1.58
CA THR A 93 -10.87 -9.05 -0.23
C THR A 93 -10.15 -8.17 0.78
N LEU A 94 -8.99 -7.63 0.44
CA LEU A 94 -8.23 -6.73 1.31
C LEU A 94 -9.01 -5.45 1.63
N LEU A 95 -9.65 -4.85 0.61
CA LEU A 95 -10.50 -3.68 0.79
C LEU A 95 -11.73 -4.02 1.65
N GLY A 96 -12.32 -5.20 1.46
CA GLY A 96 -13.44 -5.69 2.26
C GLY A 96 -13.09 -5.85 3.74
N VAL A 97 -11.95 -6.48 4.05
CA VAL A 97 -11.44 -6.61 5.42
C VAL A 97 -11.13 -5.23 6.03
N TRP A 98 -10.57 -4.31 5.24
CA TRP A 98 -10.33 -2.94 5.70
C TRP A 98 -11.64 -2.22 6.08
N VAL A 99 -12.66 -2.25 5.20
CA VAL A 99 -13.98 -1.64 5.48
C VAL A 99 -14.60 -2.27 6.72
N TYR A 100 -14.56 -3.60 6.84
CA TYR A 100 -15.06 -4.32 8.00
C TYR A 100 -14.36 -3.88 9.29
N GLY A 101 -13.03 -3.72 9.27
CA GLY A 101 -12.26 -3.23 10.40
C GLY A 101 -12.71 -1.85 10.86
N ILE A 102 -12.81 -0.89 9.94
CA ILE A 102 -13.26 0.48 10.26
C ILE A 102 -14.69 0.49 10.79
N ALA A 103 -15.61 -0.23 10.15
CA ALA A 103 -17.01 -0.32 10.59
C ALA A 103 -17.13 -0.95 11.98
N ASN A 104 -16.40 -2.04 12.24
CA ASN A 104 -16.41 -2.71 13.54
C ASN A 104 -15.82 -1.82 14.64
N THR A 105 -14.75 -1.07 14.38
CA THR A 105 -14.21 -0.09 15.33
C THR A 105 -15.24 1.00 15.64
N TRP A 106 -15.98 1.47 14.64
CA TRP A 106 -17.03 2.48 14.84
C TRP A 106 -18.18 1.98 15.70
N LEU A 107 -18.67 0.76 15.42
CA LEU A 107 -19.72 0.10 16.19
C LEU A 107 -19.27 -0.18 17.62
N SER A 108 -18.04 -0.68 17.80
CA SER A 108 -17.48 -0.94 19.13
C SER A 108 -17.44 0.33 19.99
N LEU A 109 -17.03 1.47 19.43
CA LEU A 109 -16.93 2.72 20.18
C LEU A 109 -18.30 3.33 20.49
N THR A 110 -19.27 3.17 19.58
CA THR A 110 -20.65 3.62 19.81
C THR A 110 -21.35 2.75 20.86
N ALA A 111 -21.06 1.44 20.88
CA ALA A 111 -21.60 0.50 21.87
C ALA A 111 -20.90 0.56 23.24
N SER A 112 -19.71 1.18 23.32
CA SER A 112 -18.95 1.37 24.56
C SER A 112 -19.26 2.71 25.25
N GLN A 113 -20.08 3.56 24.62
CA GLN A 113 -20.66 4.77 25.23
C GLN A 113 -22.03 4.46 25.81
#